data_AF-A0A7X8B8S9-F1
#
_entry.id   AF-A0A7X8B8S9-F1
#
_cell.length_a   1.000
_cell.length_b   1.000
_cell.length_c   1.000
_cell.angle_alpha   90.00
_cell.angle_beta   90.00
_cell.angle_gamma   90.00
#
_symmetry.space_group_name_H-M   'P 1'
#
loop_
_entity.id
_entity.type
_entity.pdbx_description
1 polymer ?
#
loop_
_entity_poly.entity_id
_entity_poly.type
_entity_poly.pdbx_seq_one_letter_code
_entity_poly.pdbx_strand_id
1 'polypeptide(L)'
;MQYSAEQQALLSTVYQARADYEAAQTDLQRAQVVKNRTAALLAGGTSASAWSGTIKTVGANGEGKAYVEIEFGDHVAVQTWNNAVSDIYDDTLIPDSSPIYDALLGLTPGDAVTFSGEFLRDFEATNVTEVFGIEDPQFLMKFTEIAAA
;
A
#
# COMPACT_ATOMS: atom_id res chain seq x y z
N MET A 1 -10.91 14.14 -3.25
CA MET A 1 -10.03 13.70 -2.15
C MET A 1 -8.79 14.57 -2.17
N GLN A 2 -8.32 15.03 -1.02
CA GLN A 2 -7.11 15.87 -0.92
C GLN A 2 -5.96 15.00 -0.40
N TYR A 3 -4.90 14.86 -1.18
CA TYR A 3 -3.72 14.10 -0.77
C TYR A 3 -2.69 15.00 -0.08
N SER A 4 -1.99 14.45 0.92
CA SER A 4 -0.86 15.12 1.56
C SER A 4 0.30 15.31 0.57
N ALA A 5 1.27 16.16 0.91
CA ALA A 5 2.44 16.38 0.05
C ALA A 5 3.26 15.09 -0.14
N GLU A 6 3.38 14.28 0.92
CA GLU A 6 4.07 12.99 0.91
C GLU A 6 3.33 11.98 0.03
N GLN A 7 2.00 11.92 0.15
CA GLN A 7 1.17 11.06 -0.68
C GLN A 7 1.25 11.45 -2.16
N GLN A 8 1.24 12.74 -2.47
CA GLN A 8 1.44 13.25 -3.83
C GLN A 8 2.83 12.91 -4.39
N ALA A 9 3.87 12.98 -3.56
CA ALA A 9 5.24 12.63 -3.96
C ALA A 9 5.37 11.14 -4.31
N LEU A 10 4.72 10.26 -3.53
CA LEU A 10 4.65 8.84 -3.86
C LEU A 10 3.93 8.61 -5.19
N LEU A 11 2.74 9.18 -5.38
CA LEU A 11 1.98 9.05 -6.61
C LEU A 11 2.76 9.55 -7.83
N SER A 12 3.42 10.70 -7.72
CA SER A 12 4.29 11.24 -8.77
C SER A 12 5.42 10.27 -9.14
N THR A 13 6.05 9.65 -8.14
CA THR A 13 7.10 8.65 -8.35
C THR A 13 6.57 7.42 -9.09
N VAL A 14 5.39 6.93 -8.70
CA VAL A 14 4.74 5.77 -9.35
C VAL A 14 4.38 6.10 -10.80
N TYR A 15 3.72 7.23 -11.04
CA TYR A 15 3.26 7.59 -12.39
C TYR A 15 4.42 7.87 -13.35
N GLN A 16 5.48 8.53 -12.88
CA GLN A 16 6.68 8.73 -13.69
C GLN A 16 7.32 7.38 -14.05
N ALA A 17 7.40 6.46 -13.08
CA ALA A 17 7.96 5.13 -13.33
C ALA A 17 7.12 4.32 -14.32
N ARG A 18 5.79 4.43 -14.30
CA ARG A 18 4.92 3.82 -15.32
C ARG A 18 5.25 4.35 -16.71
N ALA A 19 5.25 5.67 -16.87
CA ALA A 19 5.55 6.31 -18.15
C ALA A 19 6.95 5.91 -18.68
N ASP A 20 7.95 5.89 -17.81
CA ASP A 20 9.31 5.49 -18.17
C ASP A 20 9.40 4.00 -18.53
N TYR A 21 8.63 3.14 -17.86
CA TYR A 21 8.58 1.71 -18.11
C TYR A 21 7.90 1.39 -19.44
N GLU A 22 6.79 2.07 -19.76
CA GLU A 22 6.11 1.98 -21.06
C GLU A 22 7.01 2.45 -22.21
N ALA A 23 7.77 3.54 -21.99
CA ALA A 23 8.70 4.09 -22.98
C ALA A 23 9.96 3.24 -23.18
N ALA A 24 10.28 2.34 -22.25
CA ALA A 24 11.47 1.49 -22.32
C ALA A 24 11.37 0.46 -23.46
N GLN A 25 12.42 0.40 -24.27
CA GLN A 25 12.51 -0.46 -25.46
C GLN A 25 13.14 -1.83 -25.18
N THR A 26 13.82 -1.98 -24.04
CA THR A 26 14.50 -3.22 -23.65
C THR A 26 14.21 -3.59 -22.21
N ASP A 27 14.34 -4.87 -21.90
CA ASP A 27 14.15 -5.36 -20.53
C ASP A 27 15.19 -4.79 -19.56
N LEU A 28 16.40 -4.47 -20.05
CA LEU A 28 17.43 -3.81 -19.24
C LEU A 28 17.01 -2.39 -18.83
N GLN A 29 16.37 -1.64 -19.74
CA GLN A 29 15.83 -0.31 -19.42
C GLN A 29 14.68 -0.41 -18.43
N ARG A 30 13.76 -1.37 -18.62
CA ARG A 30 12.66 -1.64 -17.68
C ARG A 30 13.17 -1.98 -16.29
N ALA A 31 14.17 -2.85 -16.18
CA ALA A 31 14.80 -3.19 -14.90
C ALA A 31 15.43 -1.95 -14.21
N GLN A 32 16.03 -1.06 -14.99
CA GLN A 32 16.57 0.20 -14.47
C GLN A 32 15.47 1.14 -13.95
N VAL A 33 14.32 1.21 -14.62
CA VAL A 33 13.15 1.99 -14.16
C VAL A 33 12.63 1.45 -12.83
N VAL A 34 12.43 0.14 -12.71
CA VAL A 34 12.00 -0.49 -11.46
C VAL A 34 12.98 -0.15 -10.32
N LYS A 35 14.29 -0.28 -10.57
CA LYS A 35 15.33 0.04 -9.59
C LYS A 35 15.28 1.51 -9.15
N ASN A 36 15.16 2.44 -10.10
CA ASN A 36 15.11 3.88 -9.82
C ASN A 36 13.87 4.25 -9.01
N ARG A 37 12.70 3.75 -9.42
CA ARG A 37 11.44 3.94 -8.70
C ARG A 37 11.56 3.44 -7.27
N THR A 38 12.04 2.22 -7.07
CA THR A 38 12.17 1.65 -5.73
C THR A 38 13.10 2.48 -4.85
N ALA A 39 14.25 2.94 -5.36
CA ALA A 39 15.14 3.82 -4.63
C ALA A 39 14.48 5.17 -4.26
N ALA A 40 13.69 5.75 -5.17
CA ALA A 40 12.96 6.98 -4.92
C ALA A 40 11.87 6.81 -3.86
N LEU A 41 11.10 5.72 -3.92
CA LEU A 41 10.08 5.38 -2.92
C LEU A 41 10.71 5.22 -1.53
N LEU A 42 11.85 4.54 -1.42
CA LEU A 42 12.56 4.38 -0.16
C LEU A 42 13.07 5.70 0.44
N ALA A 43 13.44 6.67 -0.42
CA ALA A 43 13.88 7.99 0.00
C ALA A 43 12.70 8.88 0.46
N GLY A 44 11.48 8.58 0.02
CA GLY A 44 10.25 9.30 0.38
C GLY A 44 9.75 9.03 1.81
N GLY A 45 10.28 8.02 2.49
CA GLY A 45 9.92 7.66 3.86
C GLY A 45 9.44 6.21 4.00
N THR A 46 9.02 5.85 5.21
CA THR A 46 8.50 4.51 5.55
C THR A 46 7.12 4.53 6.17
N SER A 47 6.53 5.70 6.35
CA SER A 47 5.26 5.84 7.02
C SER A 47 4.31 6.73 6.24
N ALA A 48 3.04 6.39 6.33
CA ALA A 48 1.92 7.23 5.95
C ALA A 48 1.30 7.80 7.24
N SER A 49 1.01 9.10 7.23
CA SER A 49 0.37 9.80 8.35
C SER A 49 -0.82 10.58 7.82
N ALA A 50 -2.03 10.18 8.24
CA ALA A 50 -3.28 10.78 7.82
C ALA A 50 -3.44 10.88 6.28
N TRP A 51 -3.04 9.82 5.57
CA TRP A 51 -3.25 9.73 4.12
C TRP A 51 -4.71 9.43 3.81
N SER A 52 -5.18 9.92 2.66
CA SER A 52 -6.58 9.71 2.25
C SER A 52 -6.68 8.64 1.18
N GLY A 53 -7.70 7.79 1.24
CA GLY A 53 -7.96 6.77 0.24
C GLY A 53 -9.40 6.30 0.25
N THR A 54 -9.67 5.28 -0.55
CA THR A 54 -10.98 4.63 -0.66
C THR A 54 -10.82 3.15 -0.38
N ILE A 55 -11.72 2.57 0.42
CA ILE A 55 -11.74 1.12 0.64
C ILE A 55 -12.02 0.44 -0.70
N LYS A 56 -11.09 -0.40 -1.16
CA LYS A 56 -11.26 -1.26 -2.34
C LYS A 56 -11.76 -2.63 -1.94
N THR A 57 -11.14 -3.19 -0.90
CA THR A 57 -11.52 -4.48 -0.32
C THR A 57 -11.42 -4.42 1.20
N VAL A 58 -12.37 -5.04 1.90
CA VAL A 58 -12.32 -5.26 3.36
C VAL A 58 -12.97 -6.61 3.68
N GLY A 59 -12.38 -7.38 4.59
CA GLY A 59 -12.92 -8.68 4.97
C GLY A 59 -12.17 -9.30 6.15
N ALA A 60 -12.50 -10.55 6.46
CA ALA A 60 -11.82 -11.33 7.50
C ALA A 60 -11.29 -12.64 6.92
N ASN A 61 -10.12 -13.06 7.37
CA ASN A 61 -9.52 -14.34 7.01
C ASN A 61 -10.17 -15.49 7.82
N GLY A 62 -9.73 -16.73 7.58
CA GLY A 62 -10.24 -17.92 8.28
C GLY A 62 -9.96 -17.97 9.79
N GLU A 63 -9.13 -17.08 10.32
CA GLU A 63 -8.79 -16.95 11.74
C GLU A 63 -9.58 -15.82 12.43
N GLY A 64 -10.39 -15.07 11.67
CA GLY A 64 -11.14 -13.92 12.16
C GLY A 64 -10.36 -12.61 12.17
N LYS A 65 -9.11 -12.57 11.68
CA LYS A 65 -8.37 -11.32 11.51
C LYS A 65 -8.84 -10.57 10.27
N ALA A 66 -8.93 -9.24 10.36
CA ALA A 66 -9.30 -8.42 9.23
C ALA A 66 -8.15 -8.24 8.23
N TYR A 67 -8.52 -8.13 6.97
CA TYR A 67 -7.66 -7.64 5.89
C TYR A 67 -8.34 -6.49 5.17
N VAL A 68 -7.53 -5.57 4.64
CA VAL A 68 -8.04 -4.38 3.94
C VAL A 68 -7.09 -3.98 2.82
N GLU A 69 -7.67 -3.48 1.73
CA GLU A 69 -6.99 -2.83 0.62
C GLU A 69 -7.60 -1.43 0.46
N ILE A 70 -6.76 -0.39 0.54
CA ILE A 70 -7.15 1.01 0.36
C ILE A 70 -6.49 1.53 -0.91
N GLU A 71 -7.30 1.95 -1.88
CA GLU A 71 -6.83 2.55 -3.12
C GLU A 71 -6.74 4.08 -2.97
N PHE A 72 -5.67 4.66 -3.52
CA PHE A 72 -5.47 6.10 -3.58
C PHE A 72 -4.71 6.46 -4.86
N GLY A 73 -5.15 7.48 -5.59
CA GLY A 73 -4.66 7.72 -6.94
C GLY A 73 -5.17 6.69 -7.94
N ASP A 74 -4.55 6.67 -9.12
CA ASP A 74 -4.92 5.83 -10.25
C ASP A 74 -4.16 4.50 -10.16
N HIS A 75 -4.88 3.42 -9.82
CA HIS A 75 -4.31 2.07 -9.67
C HIS A 75 -3.15 1.99 -8.67
N VAL A 76 -3.21 2.69 -7.54
CA VAL A 76 -2.20 2.57 -6.48
C VAL A 76 -2.91 2.24 -5.18
N ALA A 77 -2.45 1.22 -4.47
CA ALA A 77 -3.09 0.79 -3.23
C ALA A 77 -2.08 0.46 -2.12
N VAL A 78 -2.56 0.52 -0.89
CA VAL A 78 -1.93 -0.11 0.27
C VAL A 78 -2.82 -1.22 0.81
N GLN A 79 -2.23 -2.31 1.25
CA GLN A 79 -2.99 -3.44 1.77
C GLN A 79 -2.28 -4.17 2.90
N THR A 80 -3.04 -4.99 3.61
CA THR A 80 -2.51 -6.10 4.41
C THR A 80 -2.40 -7.35 3.53
N TRP A 81 -1.72 -8.38 4.02
CA TRP A 81 -1.98 -9.73 3.54
C TRP A 81 -3.44 -10.13 3.82
N ASN A 82 -3.95 -11.12 3.07
CA ASN A 82 -5.28 -11.68 3.27
C ASN A 82 -5.27 -13.11 3.83
N ASN A 83 -4.08 -13.67 4.08
CA ASN A 83 -3.91 -15.04 4.56
C ASN A 83 -2.72 -15.14 5.54
N ALA A 84 -2.88 -16.01 6.54
CA ALA A 84 -1.95 -16.13 7.66
C ALA A 84 -0.56 -16.65 7.25
N VAL A 85 -0.48 -17.47 6.19
CA VAL A 85 0.78 -18.10 5.76
C VAL A 85 1.71 -17.04 5.16
N SER A 86 1.19 -16.18 4.30
CA SER A 86 1.95 -15.04 3.76
C SER A 86 2.29 -14.02 4.85
N ASP A 87 1.42 -13.84 5.85
CA ASP A 87 1.57 -12.83 6.91
C ASP A 87 2.49 -13.22 8.06
N ILE A 88 3.03 -14.44 8.09
CA ILE A 88 3.72 -15.01 9.26
C ILE A 88 4.94 -14.18 9.73
N TYR A 89 5.59 -13.46 8.82
CA TYR A 89 6.74 -12.58 9.12
C TYR A 89 6.39 -11.09 9.11
N ASP A 90 5.34 -10.72 8.37
CA ASP A 90 4.99 -9.33 8.09
C ASP A 90 4.00 -8.76 9.13
N ASP A 91 3.17 -9.61 9.74
CA ASP A 91 2.21 -9.25 10.81
C ASP A 91 1.39 -7.99 10.47
N THR A 92 0.78 -8.01 9.28
CA THR A 92 -0.09 -6.96 8.73
C THR A 92 -1.56 -7.22 8.99
N LEU A 93 -1.97 -8.48 9.18
CA LEU A 93 -3.37 -8.81 9.45
C LEU A 93 -3.85 -8.15 10.74
N ILE A 94 -5.03 -7.54 10.69
CA ILE A 94 -5.56 -6.71 11.75
C ILE A 94 -6.27 -7.61 12.78
N PRO A 95 -5.80 -7.67 14.04
CA PRO A 95 -6.44 -8.49 15.07
C PRO A 95 -7.87 -8.02 15.35
N ASP A 96 -8.78 -8.97 15.59
CA ASP A 96 -10.18 -8.73 15.99
C ASP A 96 -10.34 -7.94 17.28
N SER A 97 -9.33 -7.95 18.14
CA SER A 97 -9.25 -7.18 19.38
C SER A 97 -8.71 -5.75 19.21
N SER A 98 -8.35 -5.34 17.98
CA SER A 98 -7.75 -4.04 17.73
C SER A 98 -8.80 -2.95 17.45
N PRO A 99 -8.55 -1.69 17.83
CA PRO A 99 -9.44 -0.57 17.48
C PRO A 99 -9.62 -0.37 15.97
N ILE A 100 -8.61 -0.75 15.17
CA ILE A 100 -8.67 -0.69 13.70
C ILE A 100 -9.73 -1.67 13.18
N TYR A 101 -9.83 -2.86 13.78
CA TYR A 101 -10.86 -3.85 13.41
C TYR A 101 -12.26 -3.28 13.63
N ASP A 102 -12.51 -2.64 14.78
CA ASP A 102 -13.79 -2.02 15.08
C ASP A 102 -14.14 -0.90 14.09
N ALA A 103 -13.16 -0.11 13.67
CA ALA A 103 -13.34 0.93 12.65
C ALA A 103 -13.72 0.32 11.28
N LEU A 104 -13.14 -0.83 10.91
CA LEU A 104 -13.43 -1.52 9.66
C LEU A 104 -14.82 -2.15 9.60
N LEU A 105 -15.45 -2.49 10.73
CA LEU A 105 -16.79 -3.10 10.76
C LEU A 105 -17.88 -2.24 10.09
N GLY A 106 -17.71 -0.92 10.10
CA GLY A 106 -18.65 0.03 9.48
C GLY A 106 -18.33 0.39 8.04
N LEU A 107 -17.23 -0.12 7.48
CA LEU A 107 -16.71 0.29 6.18
C LEU A 107 -16.98 -0.77 5.11
N THR A 108 -17.20 -0.29 3.89
CA THR A 108 -17.51 -1.09 2.70
C THR A 108 -16.71 -0.59 1.49
N PRO A 109 -16.54 -1.41 0.43
CA PRO A 109 -15.93 -0.94 -0.80
C PRO A 109 -16.58 0.34 -1.33
N GLY A 110 -15.77 1.36 -1.60
CA GLY A 110 -16.20 2.69 -2.02
C GLY A 110 -16.20 3.76 -0.92
N ASP A 111 -16.07 3.38 0.35
CA ASP A 111 -16.02 4.36 1.45
C ASP A 111 -14.68 5.09 1.48
N ALA A 112 -14.76 6.41 1.66
CA ALA A 112 -13.59 7.27 1.82
C ALA A 112 -13.04 7.13 3.25
N VAL A 113 -11.72 7.03 3.37
CA VAL A 113 -11.02 6.84 4.64
C VAL A 113 -9.79 7.71 4.75
N THR A 114 -9.42 8.00 6.00
CA THR A 114 -8.09 8.46 6.37
C THR A 114 -7.36 7.29 7.05
N PHE A 115 -6.08 7.10 6.73
CA PHE A 115 -5.27 6.02 7.31
C PHE A 115 -3.85 6.47 7.64
N SER A 116 -3.26 5.77 8.60
CA SER A 116 -1.85 5.88 8.99
C SER A 116 -1.25 4.50 9.13
N GLY A 117 0.05 4.38 8.91
CA GLY A 117 0.73 3.10 9.02
C GLY A 117 2.17 3.13 8.54
N GLU A 118 2.83 1.98 8.63
CA GLU A 118 4.19 1.78 8.15
C GLU A 118 4.18 0.89 6.91
N PHE A 119 4.83 1.34 5.84
CA PHE A 119 5.11 0.49 4.70
C PHE A 119 6.10 -0.58 5.11
N LEU A 120 5.80 -1.82 4.78
CA LEU A 120 6.75 -2.89 5.00
C LEU A 120 7.91 -2.81 3.98
N ARG A 121 9.06 -3.29 4.44
CA ARG A 121 10.26 -3.49 3.62
C ARG A 121 10.70 -4.92 3.80
N ASP A 122 11.10 -5.57 2.70
CA ASP A 122 11.85 -6.81 2.82
C ASP A 122 13.27 -6.48 3.32
N PHE A 123 13.70 -7.17 4.37
CA PHE A 123 15.00 -6.99 5.02
C PHE A 123 16.17 -7.43 4.13
N GLU A 124 15.94 -8.29 3.13
CA GLU A 124 17.03 -8.82 2.30
C GLU A 124 17.47 -7.87 1.16
N ALA A 125 16.65 -6.90 0.77
CA ALA A 125 17.03 -5.92 -0.26
C ALA A 125 16.08 -4.74 -0.30
N THR A 126 16.51 -3.54 0.14
CA THR A 126 16.20 -2.22 -0.46
C THR A 126 14.89 -2.04 -1.25
N ASN A 127 13.78 -2.62 -0.83
CA ASN A 127 12.53 -2.68 -1.58
C ASN A 127 11.37 -2.37 -0.64
N VAL A 128 10.42 -1.60 -1.14
CA VAL A 128 9.07 -1.52 -0.54
C VAL A 128 8.38 -2.83 -0.90
N THR A 129 7.76 -3.51 0.05
CA THR A 129 7.07 -4.79 -0.22
C THR A 129 5.85 -4.52 -1.08
N GLU A 130 6.03 -4.63 -2.39
CA GLU A 130 5.04 -4.45 -3.45
C GLU A 130 4.60 -5.85 -3.93
N VAL A 131 3.30 -6.12 -3.97
CA VAL A 131 2.76 -7.44 -4.35
C VAL A 131 2.49 -7.54 -5.86
N PHE A 132 2.20 -6.41 -6.52
CA PHE A 132 1.89 -6.30 -7.94
C PHE A 132 2.75 -5.22 -8.58
N GLY A 133 3.16 -5.37 -9.85
CA GLY A 133 4.20 -4.54 -10.46
C GLY A 133 3.79 -3.11 -10.85
N ILE A 134 4.65 -2.48 -11.66
CA ILE A 134 4.63 -1.06 -12.08
C ILE A 134 3.23 -0.48 -12.41
N GLU A 135 2.35 -1.24 -13.07
CA GLU A 135 1.04 -0.77 -13.52
C GLU A 135 -0.02 -0.63 -12.41
N ASP A 136 -0.08 -1.56 -11.45
CA ASP A 136 -1.05 -1.56 -10.34
C ASP A 136 -0.34 -1.92 -9.04
N PRO A 137 0.57 -1.06 -8.54
CA PRO A 137 1.34 -1.35 -7.35
C PRO A 137 0.45 -1.39 -6.12
N GLN A 138 0.54 -2.52 -5.41
CA GLN A 138 -0.07 -2.70 -4.10
C GLN A 138 1.02 -2.86 -3.05
N PHE A 139 1.13 -1.86 -2.17
CA PHE A 139 2.14 -1.82 -1.13
C PHE A 139 1.62 -2.48 0.15
N LEU A 140 2.42 -3.36 0.76
CA LEU A 140 2.10 -3.88 2.07
C LEU A 140 2.28 -2.80 3.14
N MET A 141 1.29 -2.70 4.02
CA MET A 141 1.27 -1.75 5.11
C MET A 141 0.82 -2.41 6.40
N LYS A 142 1.54 -2.10 7.48
CA LYS A 142 1.05 -2.30 8.84
C LYS A 142 0.30 -1.05 9.27
N PHE A 143 -1.03 -1.12 9.24
CA PHE A 143 -1.88 0.00 9.62
C PHE A 143 -1.79 0.25 11.13
N THR A 144 -1.71 1.53 11.49
CA THR A 144 -1.79 2.00 12.88
C THR A 144 -3.10 2.73 13.16
N GLU A 145 -3.76 3.24 12.11
CA GLU A 145 -5.05 3.93 12.20
C GLU A 145 -5.80 3.81 10.87
N ILE A 146 -7.11 3.57 10.94
CA ILE A 146 -8.04 3.71 9.81
C ILE A 146 -9.32 4.34 10.38
N ALA A 147 -9.83 5.37 9.73
CA ALA A 147 -11.08 6.03 10.08
C ALA A 147 -11.83 6.45 8.82
N ALA A 148 -13.17 6.51 8.89
CA ALA A 148 -13.97 7.15 7.86
C ALA A 148 -13.56 8.61 7.69
N ALA A 149 -13.47 9.08 6.44
CA ALA A 149 -13.11 10.45 6.09
C ALA A 149 -14.27 11.44 6.23
#